data_AF-A0AAT9IR47-F1
#
_entry.id   AF-A0AAT9IR47-F1
#
_cell.length_a   1.000
_cell.length_b   1.000
_cell.length_c   1.000
_cell.angle_alpha   90.00
_cell.angle_beta   90.00
_cell.angle_gamma   90.00
#
_symmetry.space_group_name_H-M   'P 1'
#
loop_
_entity.id
_entity.type
_entity.pdbx_description
1 polymer ?
#
loop_
_entity_poly.entity_id
_entity_poly.type
_entity_poly.pdbx_seq_one_letter_code
_entity_poly.pdbx_strand_id
1 'polypeptide(L)'
;MFRLVSIGALSLVTAFIAYATYTGYVSYKAPRRSVSDYHIVAECSHIPFNSNRFQGSPLECEARLREEKLHVKHPTLMVREGDKLTIFYQGAPSVSLIPDLGAREGCDSYNLRSIVPTYDPLKQQMDYLAEISCHTGEFEERFIVMPSGERWNVNGVMASPSGHLIGVGQNNVANDGFGGFTIQEWPSRKIVARFKPRCRVVSWQDDANLTVTCLHELKPLGADLDYYVAFDASVTRDQKQRWRMRTSRWLNPRAQDYNKAGDGEYAPTLSLQWPLNFKPVTN
;
A
#
# COMPACT_ATOMS: atom_id res chain seq x y z
N MET A 1 47.72 -14.60 -30.51
CA MET A 1 47.92 -13.53 -29.51
C MET A 1 46.59 -12.82 -29.30
N PHE A 2 45.94 -13.07 -28.17
CA PHE A 2 44.69 -12.43 -27.77
C PHE A 2 44.93 -10.96 -27.41
N ARG A 3 44.09 -10.04 -27.89
CA ARG A 3 43.89 -8.74 -27.26
C ARG A 3 42.49 -8.70 -26.67
N LEU A 4 42.41 -8.87 -25.35
CA LEU A 4 41.31 -8.40 -24.53
C LEU A 4 41.22 -6.88 -24.67
N VAL A 5 40.07 -6.36 -25.06
CA VAL A 5 39.73 -4.94 -24.89
C VAL A 5 38.35 -4.85 -24.24
N SER A 6 38.39 -4.49 -22.96
CA SER A 6 37.40 -3.70 -22.20
C SER A 6 35.92 -4.12 -22.19
N ILE A 7 35.61 -5.15 -21.39
CA ILE A 7 34.25 -5.44 -20.89
C ILE A 7 33.93 -4.61 -19.61
N GLY A 8 34.92 -3.92 -19.02
CA GLY A 8 34.78 -3.25 -17.72
C GLY A 8 33.96 -1.94 -17.70
N ALA A 9 33.77 -1.27 -18.84
CA ALA A 9 33.09 0.03 -18.87
C ALA A 9 31.56 -0.06 -19.03
N LEU A 10 31.03 -1.17 -19.58
CA LEU A 10 29.59 -1.34 -19.76
C LEU A 10 28.86 -1.70 -18.45
N SER A 11 29.57 -2.27 -17.47
CA SER A 11 29.00 -2.76 -16.20
C SER A 11 28.73 -1.62 -15.19
N LEU A 12 29.55 -0.57 -15.20
CA LEU A 12 29.39 0.58 -14.30
C LEU A 12 28.25 1.51 -14.71
N VAL A 13 27.99 1.66 -16.01
CA VAL A 13 26.90 2.52 -16.52
C VAL A 13 25.53 1.86 -16.31
N THR A 14 25.42 0.54 -16.43
CA THR A 14 24.18 -0.20 -16.15
C THR A 14 23.86 -0.27 -14.65
N ALA A 15 24.89 -0.40 -13.79
CA ALA A 15 24.72 -0.38 -12.33
C ALA A 15 24.23 0.98 -11.81
N PHE A 16 24.71 2.10 -12.37
CA PHE A 16 24.22 3.43 -12.01
C PHE A 16 22.76 3.66 -12.43
N ILE A 17 22.34 3.11 -13.57
CA ILE A 17 20.94 3.18 -14.03
C ILE A 17 20.04 2.31 -13.14
N ALA A 18 20.50 1.15 -12.66
CA ALA A 18 19.72 0.28 -11.77
C ALA A 18 19.52 0.89 -10.37
N TYR A 19 20.53 1.54 -9.81
CA TYR A 19 20.43 2.18 -8.49
C TYR A 19 19.62 3.50 -8.54
N ALA A 20 19.78 4.29 -9.62
CA ALA A 20 18.96 5.47 -9.88
C ALA A 20 17.50 5.10 -10.20
N THR A 21 17.24 3.95 -10.80
CA THR A 21 15.87 3.46 -11.00
C THR A 21 15.26 2.91 -9.72
N TYR A 22 16.00 2.34 -8.77
CA TYR A 22 15.43 1.89 -7.48
C TYR A 22 15.07 3.04 -6.53
N THR A 23 15.99 4.00 -6.35
CA THR A 23 15.69 5.24 -5.59
C THR A 23 14.65 6.09 -6.31
N GLY A 24 14.68 6.11 -7.65
CA GLY A 24 13.60 6.63 -8.47
C GLY A 24 12.28 5.90 -8.27
N TYR A 25 12.24 4.56 -8.20
CA TYR A 25 11.03 3.73 -8.14
C TYR A 25 10.31 3.75 -6.78
N VAL A 26 11.04 3.97 -5.70
CA VAL A 26 10.47 4.21 -4.36
C VAL A 26 9.99 5.67 -4.23
N SER A 27 10.66 6.62 -4.91
CA SER A 27 10.28 8.06 -4.94
C SER A 27 9.20 8.41 -5.98
N TYR A 28 9.03 7.62 -7.04
CA TYR A 28 8.01 7.80 -8.10
C TYR A 28 6.61 7.33 -7.69
N LYS A 29 6.41 7.08 -6.39
CA LYS A 29 5.12 6.73 -5.80
C LYS A 29 4.36 7.91 -5.19
N ALA A 30 4.84 9.13 -5.38
CA ALA A 30 3.89 10.22 -5.64
C ALA A 30 3.34 10.00 -7.05
N PRO A 31 2.01 10.00 -7.28
CA PRO A 31 1.46 9.97 -8.62
C PRO A 31 2.11 11.10 -9.43
N ARG A 32 3.02 10.78 -10.36
CA ARG A 32 3.50 11.78 -11.33
C ARG A 32 2.52 11.82 -12.48
N ARG A 33 1.27 12.20 -12.17
CA ARG A 33 0.47 12.93 -13.13
C ARG A 33 1.26 14.18 -13.51
N SER A 34 1.22 14.56 -14.79
CA SER A 34 1.72 15.89 -15.14
C SER A 34 1.04 16.91 -14.23
N VAL A 35 1.73 17.96 -13.79
CA VAL A 35 1.08 19.07 -13.04
C VAL A 35 -0.13 19.61 -13.83
N SER A 36 -0.13 19.47 -15.16
CA SER A 36 -1.25 19.81 -16.04
C SER A 36 -2.44 18.85 -16.01
N ASP A 37 -2.26 17.59 -15.60
CA ASP A 37 -3.34 16.59 -15.50
C ASP A 37 -4.10 16.70 -14.18
N TYR A 38 -3.52 17.41 -13.22
CA TYR A 38 -4.25 17.89 -12.07
C TYR A 38 -5.03 19.13 -12.49
N HIS A 39 -6.22 18.90 -13.05
CA HIS A 39 -7.23 19.93 -13.00
C HIS A 39 -7.38 20.32 -11.52
N ILE A 40 -6.97 21.54 -11.16
CA ILE A 40 -7.31 22.13 -9.88
C ILE A 40 -8.84 22.12 -9.85
N VAL A 41 -9.40 21.13 -9.16
CA VAL A 41 -10.84 20.99 -9.07
C VAL A 41 -11.31 22.24 -8.33
N ALA A 42 -12.27 22.97 -8.89
CA ALA A 42 -12.81 24.19 -8.27
C ALA A 42 -13.26 23.95 -6.81
N GLU A 43 -13.57 22.69 -6.47
CA GLU A 43 -13.92 22.16 -5.14
C GLU A 43 -12.81 22.34 -4.09
N CYS A 44 -11.53 22.47 -4.46
CA CYS A 44 -10.43 22.64 -3.50
C CYS A 44 -10.49 23.98 -2.75
N SER A 45 -11.27 24.97 -3.23
CA SER A 45 -11.37 26.31 -2.64
C SER A 45 -12.20 26.38 -1.34
N HIS A 46 -12.97 25.34 -1.03
CA HIS A 46 -13.87 25.30 0.14
C HIS A 46 -13.25 24.63 1.37
N ILE A 47 -12.08 24.03 1.23
CA ILE A 47 -11.44 23.27 2.32
C ILE A 47 -10.55 24.25 3.10
N PRO A 48 -10.74 24.43 4.41
CA PRO A 48 -9.87 25.30 5.20
C PRO A 48 -8.48 24.67 5.36
N PHE A 49 -7.43 25.43 5.04
CA PHE A 49 -6.03 24.99 5.14
C PHE A 49 -5.22 25.99 5.97
N ASN A 50 -4.32 25.48 6.82
CA ASN A 50 -3.23 26.27 7.41
C ASN A 50 -1.88 25.82 6.81
N SER A 51 -0.86 26.67 6.88
CA SER A 51 0.35 26.59 6.07
C SER A 51 1.24 25.37 6.35
N ASN A 52 1.33 24.44 5.40
CA ASN A 52 2.32 23.35 5.36
C ASN A 52 3.02 23.34 3.97
N ARG A 53 4.09 22.53 3.79
CA ARG A 53 4.85 22.45 2.52
C ARG A 53 4.09 21.82 1.35
N PHE A 54 2.96 21.17 1.63
CA PHE A 54 2.06 20.51 0.67
C PHE A 54 0.88 21.39 0.24
N GLN A 55 0.76 22.57 0.84
CA GLN A 55 -0.37 23.48 0.71
C GLN A 55 -0.73 23.75 -0.75
N GLY A 56 -1.97 23.42 -1.11
CA GLY A 56 -2.52 23.69 -2.44
C GLY A 56 -1.98 22.76 -3.53
N SER A 57 -1.20 21.74 -3.16
CA SER A 57 -0.84 20.69 -4.10
C SER A 57 -2.08 19.90 -4.49
N PRO A 58 -2.17 19.42 -5.73
CA PRO A 58 -3.27 18.57 -6.14
C PRO A 58 -3.42 17.28 -5.33
N LEU A 59 -2.31 16.72 -4.84
CA LEU A 59 -2.32 15.51 -4.01
C LEU A 59 -2.97 15.75 -2.65
N GLU A 60 -2.69 16.89 -2.02
CA GLU A 60 -3.34 17.28 -0.77
C GLU A 60 -4.83 17.51 -1.00
N CYS A 61 -5.22 18.20 -2.08
CA CYS A 61 -6.65 18.37 -2.39
C CYS A 61 -7.36 17.04 -2.63
N GLU A 62 -6.79 16.12 -3.42
CA GLU A 62 -7.39 14.79 -3.64
C GLU A 62 -7.51 13.99 -2.33
N ALA A 63 -6.54 14.13 -1.41
CA ALA A 63 -6.59 13.49 -0.10
C ALA A 63 -7.71 14.07 0.78
N ARG A 64 -7.86 15.40 0.82
CA ARG A 64 -8.92 16.07 1.57
C ARG A 64 -10.31 15.77 1.03
N LEU A 65 -10.52 15.81 -0.29
CA LEU A 65 -11.81 15.45 -0.90
C LEU A 65 -12.18 13.99 -0.62
N ARG A 66 -11.20 13.09 -0.56
CA ARG A 66 -11.43 11.69 -0.15
C ARG A 66 -11.82 11.60 1.32
N GLU A 67 -11.10 12.30 2.19
CA GLU A 67 -11.36 12.37 3.61
C GLU A 67 -12.77 12.90 3.91
N GLU A 68 -13.21 13.98 3.26
CA GLU A 68 -14.57 14.52 3.41
C GLU A 68 -15.63 13.48 3.01
N LYS A 69 -15.44 12.78 1.89
CA LYS A 69 -16.35 11.71 1.46
C LYS A 69 -16.42 10.55 2.46
N LEU A 70 -15.30 10.24 3.13
CA LEU A 70 -15.25 9.22 4.17
C LEU A 70 -15.90 9.72 5.47
N HIS A 71 -15.69 10.98 5.84
CA HIS A 71 -16.28 11.60 7.02
C HIS A 71 -17.80 11.69 6.92
N VAL A 72 -18.34 12.05 5.74
CA VAL A 72 -19.81 12.04 5.52
C VAL A 72 -20.41 10.66 5.78
N LYS A 73 -19.69 9.58 5.42
CA LYS A 73 -20.16 8.20 5.64
C LYS A 73 -19.96 7.73 7.08
N HIS A 74 -18.93 8.24 7.77
CA HIS A 74 -18.55 7.83 9.12
C HIS A 74 -18.19 9.06 9.98
N PRO A 75 -19.19 9.89 10.35
CA PRO A 75 -18.94 11.19 10.98
C PRO A 75 -18.34 11.08 12.39
N THR A 76 -18.48 9.92 13.03
CA THR A 76 -17.97 9.67 14.39
C THR A 76 -16.55 9.11 14.42
N LEU A 77 -15.94 8.80 13.26
CA LEU A 77 -14.61 8.19 13.21
C LEU A 77 -13.47 9.20 13.37
N MET A 78 -13.72 10.45 12.99
CA MET A 78 -12.71 11.51 13.06
C MET A 78 -13.32 12.88 13.28
N VAL A 79 -12.54 13.78 13.88
CA VAL A 79 -12.80 15.21 13.95
C VAL A 79 -11.57 15.94 13.45
N ARG A 80 -11.78 16.95 12.59
CA ARG A 80 -10.73 17.81 12.07
C ARG A 80 -10.86 19.23 12.62
N GLU A 81 -9.75 19.75 13.15
CA GLU A 81 -9.60 21.12 13.66
C GLU A 81 -8.41 21.77 12.95
N GLY A 82 -8.64 22.32 11.75
CA GLY A 82 -7.56 22.74 10.85
C GLY A 82 -6.68 21.54 10.45
N ASP A 83 -5.39 21.60 10.77
CA ASP A 83 -4.45 20.53 10.43
C ASP A 83 -4.45 19.37 11.44
N LYS A 84 -4.98 19.60 12.64
CA LYS A 84 -5.11 18.54 13.66
C LYS A 84 -6.22 17.58 13.26
N LEU A 85 -5.89 16.29 13.26
CA LEU A 85 -6.82 15.20 13.01
C LEU A 85 -6.96 14.36 14.29
N THR A 86 -8.14 14.33 14.88
CA THR A 86 -8.45 13.46 16.03
C THR A 86 -9.20 12.24 15.53
N ILE A 87 -8.68 11.05 15.82
CA ILE A 87 -9.30 9.78 15.46
C ILE A 87 -9.99 9.21 16.68
N PHE A 88 -11.19 8.69 16.48
CA PHE A 88 -12.02 8.08 17.49
C PHE A 88 -12.17 6.59 17.19
N TYR A 89 -12.19 5.79 18.25
CA TYR A 89 -12.60 4.40 18.19
C TYR A 89 -13.75 4.22 19.15
N GLN A 90 -14.90 3.74 18.66
CA GLN A 90 -16.10 3.52 19.48
C GLN A 90 -16.59 4.76 20.24
N GLY A 91 -16.42 5.95 19.66
CA GLY A 91 -16.82 7.22 20.26
C GLY A 91 -15.85 7.77 21.31
N ALA A 92 -14.77 7.06 21.62
CA ALA A 92 -13.68 7.55 22.48
C ALA A 92 -12.51 8.05 21.62
N PRO A 93 -11.85 9.17 21.99
CA PRO A 93 -10.68 9.64 21.27
C PRO A 93 -9.52 8.66 21.46
N SER A 94 -8.99 8.12 20.36
CA SER A 94 -7.83 7.23 20.36
C SER A 94 -6.53 8.00 20.25
N VAL A 95 -6.44 8.96 19.33
CA VAL A 95 -5.22 9.76 19.12
C VAL A 95 -5.53 11.10 18.45
N SER A 96 -4.76 12.14 18.80
CA SER A 96 -4.69 13.39 18.06
C SER A 96 -3.40 13.46 17.26
N LEU A 97 -3.50 13.61 15.95
CA LEU A 97 -2.39 13.73 15.02
C LEU A 97 -2.22 15.19 14.62
N ILE A 98 -1.06 15.76 14.93
CA ILE A 98 -0.72 17.16 14.66
C ILE A 98 0.54 17.14 13.78
N PRO A 99 0.54 17.82 12.62
CA PRO A 99 1.74 17.93 11.82
C PRO A 99 2.93 18.48 12.60
N ASP A 100 4.10 17.90 12.38
CA ASP A 100 5.35 18.35 12.96
C ASP A 100 6.29 18.78 11.83
N LEU A 101 6.24 20.07 11.51
CA LEU A 101 7.02 20.67 10.43
C LEU A 101 8.51 20.90 10.81
N GLY A 102 8.86 20.66 12.08
CA GLY A 102 10.19 20.91 12.63
C GLY A 102 11.07 19.67 12.76
N ALA A 103 10.47 18.47 12.83
CA ALA A 103 11.21 17.22 12.94
C ALA A 103 11.64 16.68 11.56
N ARG A 104 12.87 16.15 11.47
CA ARG A 104 13.39 15.46 10.26
C ARG A 104 12.56 14.25 9.83
N GLU A 105 11.81 13.67 10.76
CA GLU A 105 10.93 12.50 10.57
C GLU A 105 9.44 12.86 10.84
N GLY A 106 9.13 14.16 10.83
CA GLY A 106 7.77 14.65 11.06
C GLY A 106 6.86 14.47 9.85
N CYS A 107 5.55 14.43 10.10
CA CYS A 107 4.53 14.44 9.05
C CYS A 107 4.12 15.89 8.75
N ASP A 108 4.16 16.27 7.48
CA ASP A 108 3.67 17.56 6.98
C ASP A 108 2.13 17.63 7.02
N SER A 109 1.46 16.49 6.76
CA SER A 109 -0.01 16.40 6.85
C SER A 109 -0.48 14.99 7.20
N TYR A 110 -1.60 14.93 7.92
CA TYR A 110 -2.33 13.70 8.21
C TYR A 110 -3.71 13.72 7.57
N ASN A 111 -4.06 12.67 6.84
CA ASN A 111 -5.35 12.53 6.17
C ASN A 111 -5.96 11.15 6.40
N LEU A 112 -7.27 11.08 6.60
CA LEU A 112 -8.01 9.82 6.55
C LEU A 112 -8.01 9.29 5.11
N ARG A 113 -7.31 8.17 4.90
CA ARG A 113 -7.12 7.58 3.58
C ARG A 113 -8.22 6.58 3.25
N SER A 114 -8.53 5.70 4.19
CA SER A 114 -9.56 4.69 4.05
C SER A 114 -10.09 4.28 5.42
N ILE A 115 -11.16 3.49 5.39
CA ILE A 115 -11.80 2.95 6.58
C ILE A 115 -11.78 1.43 6.45
N VAL A 116 -11.28 0.76 7.48
CA VAL A 116 -11.15 -0.69 7.52
C VAL A 116 -12.26 -1.25 8.40
N PRO A 117 -13.29 -1.88 7.83
CA PRO A 117 -14.42 -2.40 8.59
C PRO A 117 -14.02 -3.68 9.32
N THR A 118 -14.07 -3.69 10.65
CA THR A 118 -13.63 -4.81 11.48
C THR A 118 -14.76 -5.29 12.39
N TYR A 119 -14.76 -6.57 12.75
CA TYR A 119 -15.77 -7.09 13.66
C TYR A 119 -15.36 -6.83 15.11
N ASP A 120 -16.26 -6.25 15.90
CA ASP A 120 -16.11 -6.15 17.35
C ASP A 120 -16.79 -7.37 18.01
N PRO A 121 -16.01 -8.32 18.57
CA PRO A 121 -16.58 -9.50 19.22
C PRO A 121 -17.34 -9.19 20.52
N LEU A 122 -17.06 -8.07 21.18
CA LEU A 122 -17.74 -7.67 22.42
C LEU A 122 -19.14 -7.14 22.12
N LYS A 123 -19.28 -6.33 21.06
CA LYS A 123 -20.55 -5.73 20.65
C LYS A 123 -21.31 -6.53 19.60
N GLN A 124 -20.68 -7.58 19.05
CA GLN A 124 -21.21 -8.42 17.97
C GLN A 124 -21.67 -7.62 16.75
N GLN A 125 -20.91 -6.59 16.38
CA GLN A 125 -21.22 -5.70 15.27
C GLN A 125 -19.96 -5.27 14.52
N MET A 126 -20.16 -4.71 13.33
CA MET A 126 -19.07 -4.06 12.61
C MET A 126 -18.70 -2.74 13.28
N ASP A 127 -17.40 -2.52 13.35
CA ASP A 127 -16.73 -1.31 13.78
C ASP A 127 -15.71 -0.91 12.71
N TYR A 128 -15.03 0.21 12.90
CA TYR A 128 -14.22 0.82 11.86
C TYR A 128 -12.89 1.31 12.40
N LEU A 129 -11.80 0.88 11.76
CA LEU A 129 -10.48 1.44 11.99
C LEU A 129 -10.17 2.48 10.91
N ALA A 130 -9.45 3.53 11.29
CA ALA A 130 -8.98 4.55 10.37
C ALA A 130 -7.60 4.17 9.81
N GLU A 131 -7.49 4.05 8.47
CA GLU A 131 -6.19 4.07 7.79
C GLU A 131 -5.84 5.53 7.51
N ILE A 132 -4.70 5.98 8.04
CA ILE A 132 -4.20 7.34 7.92
C ILE A 132 -3.02 7.35 6.96
N SER A 133 -2.97 8.37 6.10
CA SER A 133 -1.74 8.74 5.40
C SER A 133 -1.02 9.87 6.13
N CYS A 134 0.28 9.71 6.30
CA CYS A 134 1.22 10.75 6.69
C CYS A 134 2.05 11.13 5.47
N HIS A 135 2.07 12.41 5.12
CA HIS A 135 2.93 12.90 4.05
C HIS A 135 4.15 13.59 4.63
N THR A 136 5.33 13.31 4.08
CA THR A 136 6.59 13.99 4.39
C THR A 136 7.31 14.24 3.07
N GLY A 137 7.23 15.45 2.53
CA GLY A 137 7.63 15.65 1.14
C GLY A 137 6.82 14.75 0.19
N GLU A 138 7.43 14.31 -0.90
CA GLU A 138 6.78 13.43 -1.89
C GLU A 138 6.48 12.01 -1.35
N PHE A 139 6.87 11.71 -0.10
CA PHE A 139 6.70 10.40 0.50
C PHE A 139 5.39 10.31 1.28
N GLU A 140 4.73 9.17 1.16
CA GLU A 140 3.51 8.83 1.91
C GLU A 140 3.77 7.58 2.75
N GLU A 141 3.68 7.73 4.07
CA GLU A 141 3.57 6.62 5.00
C GLU A 141 2.11 6.34 5.33
N ARG A 142 1.79 5.08 5.60
CA ARG A 142 0.42 4.66 5.89
C ARG A 142 0.39 3.79 7.14
N PHE A 143 -0.61 4.03 7.98
CA PHE A 143 -0.81 3.26 9.19
C PHE A 143 -2.27 3.19 9.58
N ILE A 144 -2.65 2.13 10.27
CA ILE A 144 -3.92 2.04 10.98
C ILE A 144 -3.74 2.63 12.38
N VAL A 145 -4.68 3.47 12.81
CA VAL A 145 -4.79 3.87 14.21
C VAL A 145 -5.51 2.78 14.99
N MET A 146 -4.81 2.19 15.94
CA MET A 146 -5.36 1.17 16.83
C MET A 146 -6.23 1.82 17.93
N PRO A 147 -7.13 1.06 18.60
CA PRO A 147 -7.94 1.57 19.70
C PRO A 147 -7.12 2.24 20.82
N SER A 148 -5.90 1.75 21.06
CA SER A 148 -4.93 2.30 22.02
C SER A 148 -4.26 3.60 21.59
N GLY A 149 -4.47 4.06 20.35
CA GLY A 149 -3.74 5.16 19.72
C GLY A 149 -2.41 4.75 19.08
N GLU A 150 -1.99 3.48 19.22
CA GLU A 150 -0.79 2.94 18.56
C GLU A 150 -0.93 2.98 17.03
N ARG A 151 0.18 3.25 16.33
CA ARG A 151 0.25 3.20 14.87
C ARG A 151 0.67 1.81 14.41
N TRP A 152 -0.19 1.15 13.63
CA TRP A 152 0.16 -0.07 12.93
C TRP A 152 0.51 0.24 11.48
N ASN A 153 1.80 0.28 11.16
CA ASN A 153 2.28 0.58 9.81
C ASN A 153 1.86 -0.50 8.80
N VAL A 154 1.18 -0.08 7.74
CA VAL A 154 0.63 -0.97 6.70
C VAL A 154 0.89 -0.37 5.32
N ASN A 155 0.95 -1.20 4.28
CA ASN A 155 0.92 -0.71 2.89
C ASN A 155 -0.18 -1.44 2.12
N GLY A 156 -1.34 -0.81 1.98
CA GLY A 156 -2.53 -1.44 1.43
C GLY A 156 -3.16 -2.37 2.47
N VAL A 157 -4.40 -2.06 2.85
CA VAL A 157 -5.13 -2.83 3.84
C VAL A 157 -6.60 -2.93 3.44
N MET A 158 -7.17 -4.11 3.62
CA MET A 158 -8.60 -4.30 3.48
C MET A 158 -9.06 -5.43 4.39
N ALA A 159 -10.20 -5.23 5.04
CA ALA A 159 -10.85 -6.27 5.82
C ALA A 159 -11.79 -7.11 4.95
N SER A 160 -11.98 -8.37 5.35
CA SER A 160 -12.97 -9.25 4.75
C SER A 160 -14.39 -8.76 5.05
N PRO A 161 -15.41 -9.22 4.29
CA PRO A 161 -16.78 -8.75 4.48
C PRO A 161 -17.33 -8.98 5.89
N SER A 162 -16.90 -10.05 6.58
CA SER A 162 -17.29 -10.28 7.97
C SER A 162 -16.48 -9.47 8.99
N GLY A 163 -15.42 -8.76 8.58
CA GLY A 163 -14.55 -8.00 9.47
C GLY A 163 -13.62 -8.84 10.36
N HIS A 164 -13.60 -10.17 10.21
CA HIS A 164 -12.78 -11.07 11.05
C HIS A 164 -11.36 -11.27 10.50
N LEU A 165 -11.13 -10.95 9.22
CA LEU A 165 -9.83 -11.08 8.58
C LEU A 165 -9.40 -9.75 7.99
N ILE A 166 -8.10 -9.46 8.06
CA ILE A 166 -7.49 -8.28 7.44
C ILE A 166 -6.36 -8.74 6.54
N GLY A 167 -6.44 -8.37 5.26
CA GLY A 167 -5.35 -8.52 4.30
C GLY A 167 -4.46 -7.27 4.33
N VAL A 168 -3.16 -7.46 4.52
CA VAL A 168 -2.17 -6.38 4.62
C VAL A 168 -1.09 -6.60 3.57
N GLY A 169 -1.00 -5.66 2.63
CA GLY A 169 -0.21 -5.72 1.40
C GLY A 169 1.30 -5.79 1.62
N GLN A 170 1.83 -4.96 2.51
CA GLN A 170 3.22 -5.01 2.96
C GLN A 170 3.21 -4.88 4.47
N ASN A 171 3.74 -5.90 5.14
CA ASN A 171 3.93 -5.87 6.57
C ASN A 171 5.42 -6.05 6.89
N ASN A 172 6.06 -5.05 7.50
CA ASN A 172 7.48 -5.08 7.86
C ASN A 172 7.76 -5.83 9.18
N VAL A 173 6.76 -6.55 9.72
CA VAL A 173 6.81 -7.20 11.05
C VAL A 173 7.96 -8.19 11.26
N ALA A 174 8.71 -8.61 10.23
CA ALA A 174 9.68 -9.70 10.38
C ALA A 174 11.10 -9.46 9.85
N ASN A 175 11.58 -8.21 9.71
CA ASN A 175 12.96 -7.90 9.26
C ASN A 175 13.42 -8.63 7.97
N ASP A 176 12.50 -9.23 7.24
CA ASP A 176 12.74 -9.80 5.92
C ASP A 176 12.66 -8.62 4.96
N GLY A 177 13.79 -8.26 4.36
CA GLY A 177 13.97 -7.03 3.57
C GLY A 177 12.93 -6.75 2.47
N PHE A 178 12.00 -7.69 2.21
CA PHE A 178 10.89 -7.54 1.29
C PHE A 178 9.46 -7.51 1.86
N GLY A 179 9.19 -7.58 3.17
CA GLY A 179 7.85 -7.35 3.78
C GLY A 179 6.65 -7.94 3.00
N GLY A 180 6.34 -9.22 3.19
CA GLY A 180 5.32 -9.92 2.40
C GLY A 180 3.86 -9.52 2.65
N PHE A 181 2.97 -9.99 1.77
CA PHE A 181 1.52 -9.94 1.97
C PHE A 181 1.08 -10.89 3.09
N THR A 182 0.24 -10.40 4.01
CA THR A 182 -0.27 -11.19 5.13
C THR A 182 -1.79 -11.15 5.21
N ILE A 183 -2.37 -12.26 5.68
CA ILE A 183 -3.76 -12.32 6.14
C ILE A 183 -3.73 -12.54 7.64
N GLN A 184 -4.44 -11.71 8.38
CA GLN A 184 -4.43 -11.67 9.83
C GLN A 184 -5.85 -11.80 10.39
N GLU A 185 -6.01 -12.54 11.48
CA GLU A 185 -7.23 -12.56 12.27
C GLU A 185 -7.41 -11.25 13.04
N TRP A 186 -8.63 -10.76 13.11
CA TRP A 186 -9.00 -9.61 13.94
C TRP A 186 -9.88 -10.08 15.11
N PRO A 187 -9.71 -9.53 16.34
CA PRO A 187 -8.78 -8.46 16.76
C PRO A 187 -7.38 -8.94 17.18
N SER A 188 -7.11 -10.25 17.18
CA SER A 188 -5.84 -10.81 17.69
C SER A 188 -4.60 -10.39 16.89
N ARG A 189 -4.78 -9.95 15.63
CA ARG A 189 -3.73 -9.70 14.63
C ARG A 189 -2.84 -10.92 14.38
N LYS A 190 -3.33 -12.13 14.66
CA LYS A 190 -2.58 -13.37 14.41
C LYS A 190 -2.47 -13.59 12.91
N ILE A 191 -1.24 -13.75 12.41
CA ILE A 191 -1.00 -14.08 11.00
C ILE A 191 -1.47 -15.51 10.73
N VAL A 192 -2.46 -15.67 9.85
CA VAL A 192 -2.97 -16.98 9.40
C VAL A 192 -2.46 -17.36 8.01
N ALA A 193 -1.97 -16.40 7.24
CA ALA A 193 -1.23 -16.66 6.02
C ALA A 193 -0.22 -15.55 5.74
N ARG A 194 0.91 -15.93 5.16
CA ARG A 194 1.97 -15.02 4.72
C ARG A 194 2.50 -15.45 3.37
N PHE A 195 2.51 -14.55 2.41
CA PHE A 195 3.04 -14.77 1.07
C PHE A 195 4.24 -13.86 0.83
N LYS A 196 5.29 -14.37 0.17
CA LYS A 196 6.50 -13.59 -0.12
C LYS A 196 6.27 -12.33 -0.98
N PRO A 197 5.39 -12.33 -2.01
CA PRO A 197 5.11 -11.12 -2.78
C PRO A 197 4.56 -9.97 -1.91
N ARG A 198 4.96 -8.73 -2.22
CA ARG A 198 4.39 -7.50 -1.67
C ARG A 198 3.12 -7.18 -2.43
N CYS A 199 1.98 -7.05 -1.77
CA CYS A 199 0.73 -6.69 -2.43
C CYS A 199 0.30 -5.27 -2.04
N ARG A 200 -0.62 -4.66 -2.78
CA ARG A 200 -1.11 -3.29 -2.50
C ARG A 200 -2.60 -3.12 -2.68
N VAL A 201 -3.14 -3.72 -3.74
CA VAL A 201 -4.58 -3.84 -3.93
C VAL A 201 -4.98 -5.16 -3.27
N VAL A 202 -5.92 -5.09 -2.34
CA VAL A 202 -6.54 -6.23 -1.70
C VAL A 202 -8.03 -6.01 -1.91
N SER A 203 -8.72 -6.97 -2.51
CA SER A 203 -10.17 -6.90 -2.71
C SER A 203 -10.79 -8.23 -2.34
N TRP A 204 -11.60 -8.22 -1.28
CA TRP A 204 -12.27 -9.42 -0.79
C TRP A 204 -13.57 -9.64 -1.54
N GLN A 205 -13.80 -10.90 -1.94
CA GLN A 205 -15.09 -11.35 -2.48
C GLN A 205 -15.94 -11.93 -1.34
N ASP A 206 -15.31 -12.75 -0.49
CA ASP A 206 -15.87 -13.34 0.72
C ASP A 206 -14.72 -13.68 1.70
N ASP A 207 -15.01 -14.26 2.87
CA ASP A 207 -13.99 -14.58 3.90
C ASP A 207 -13.01 -15.70 3.51
N ALA A 208 -13.15 -16.31 2.34
CA ALA A 208 -12.29 -17.35 1.82
C ALA A 208 -11.63 -16.96 0.49
N ASN A 209 -12.08 -15.91 -0.18
CA ASN A 209 -11.65 -15.54 -1.52
C ASN A 209 -11.35 -14.04 -1.63
N LEU A 210 -10.17 -13.72 -2.15
CA LEU A 210 -9.77 -12.35 -2.45
C LEU A 210 -8.87 -12.29 -3.68
N THR A 211 -8.80 -11.11 -4.28
CA THR A 211 -7.86 -10.77 -5.34
C THR A 211 -6.83 -9.78 -4.83
N VAL A 212 -5.60 -9.93 -5.27
CA VAL A 212 -4.50 -9.05 -4.91
C VAL A 212 -3.68 -8.65 -6.12
N THR A 213 -3.14 -7.45 -6.09
CA THR A 213 -2.11 -7.00 -7.04
C THR A 213 -0.78 -6.91 -6.31
N CYS A 214 0.22 -7.62 -6.81
CA CYS A 214 1.48 -7.84 -6.12
C CYS A 214 2.70 -7.57 -6.99
N LEU A 215 3.81 -7.35 -6.30
CA LEU A 215 5.17 -7.25 -6.80
C LEU A 215 6.00 -8.34 -6.14
N HIS A 216 6.76 -9.10 -6.93
CA HIS A 216 7.66 -10.12 -6.43
C HIS A 216 9.05 -9.95 -7.01
N GLU A 217 10.06 -10.05 -6.16
CA GLU A 217 11.46 -10.14 -6.56
C GLU A 217 11.73 -11.57 -7.06
N LEU A 218 12.14 -11.69 -8.31
CA LEU A 218 12.71 -12.89 -8.89
C LEU A 218 14.23 -12.71 -8.95
N LYS A 219 14.95 -13.69 -8.43
CA LYS A 219 16.38 -13.86 -8.68
C LYS A 219 16.56 -15.05 -9.61
N PRO A 220 16.66 -14.85 -10.94
CA PRO A 220 17.04 -15.92 -11.86
C PRO A 220 18.40 -16.48 -11.41
N LEU A 221 18.59 -17.79 -11.51
CA LEU A 221 19.81 -18.49 -11.11
C LEU A 221 21.05 -17.79 -11.71
N GLY A 222 21.88 -17.19 -10.85
CA GLY A 222 23.17 -16.59 -11.24
C GLY A 222 23.12 -15.14 -11.75
N ALA A 223 21.98 -14.45 -11.70
CA ALA A 223 21.92 -13.02 -12.00
C ALA A 223 22.23 -12.17 -10.76
N ASP A 224 23.20 -11.26 -10.85
CA ASP A 224 23.53 -10.28 -9.80
C ASP A 224 22.52 -9.11 -9.73
N LEU A 225 21.47 -9.16 -10.56
CA LEU A 225 20.45 -8.11 -10.65
C LEU A 225 19.10 -8.62 -10.15
N ASP A 226 18.47 -7.86 -9.26
CA ASP A 226 17.12 -8.11 -8.78
C ASP A 226 16.11 -7.80 -9.90
N TYR A 227 15.32 -8.79 -10.32
CA TYR A 227 14.23 -8.60 -11.27
C TYR A 227 12.91 -8.53 -10.54
N TYR A 228 12.10 -7.53 -10.84
CA TYR A 228 10.76 -7.41 -10.25
C TYR A 228 9.69 -7.73 -11.27
N VAL A 229 8.70 -8.51 -10.83
CA VAL A 229 7.52 -8.82 -11.63
C VAL A 229 6.26 -8.39 -10.91
N ALA A 230 5.37 -7.72 -11.64
CA ALA A 230 4.07 -7.29 -11.15
C ALA A 230 2.99 -8.22 -11.69
N PHE A 231 1.99 -8.58 -10.88
CA PHE A 231 0.93 -9.49 -11.27
C PHE A 231 -0.34 -9.29 -10.43
N ASP A 232 -1.47 -9.69 -10.99
CA ASP A 232 -2.68 -9.98 -10.22
C ASP A 232 -2.69 -11.46 -9.82
N ALA A 233 -3.25 -11.74 -8.65
CA ALA A 233 -3.43 -13.10 -8.14
C ALA A 233 -4.77 -13.28 -7.42
N SER A 234 -5.30 -14.49 -7.51
CA SER A 234 -6.36 -14.99 -6.65
C SER A 234 -5.74 -15.61 -5.40
N VAL A 235 -6.32 -15.32 -4.23
CA VAL A 235 -5.95 -15.93 -2.96
C VAL A 235 -7.19 -16.60 -2.40
N THR A 236 -7.08 -17.89 -2.10
CA THR A 236 -8.22 -18.71 -1.68
C THR A 236 -7.87 -19.58 -0.47
N ARG A 237 -8.85 -19.78 0.42
CA ARG A 237 -8.77 -20.70 1.56
C ARG A 237 -9.47 -22.00 1.22
N ASP A 238 -8.73 -23.12 1.24
CA ASP A 238 -9.31 -24.44 0.99
C ASP A 238 -10.13 -24.95 2.21
N GLN A 239 -10.90 -26.03 2.01
CA GLN A 239 -11.71 -26.66 3.07
C GLN A 239 -10.90 -27.11 4.29
N LYS A 240 -9.58 -27.29 4.13
CA LYS A 240 -8.64 -27.62 5.22
C LYS A 240 -8.04 -26.37 5.87
N GLN A 241 -8.65 -25.21 5.66
CA GLN A 241 -8.22 -23.91 6.19
C GLN A 241 -6.84 -23.45 5.67
N ARG A 242 -6.37 -23.98 4.53
CA ARG A 242 -5.07 -23.59 3.97
C ARG A 242 -5.25 -22.54 2.91
N TRP A 243 -4.56 -21.42 3.10
CA TRP A 243 -4.49 -20.34 2.13
C TRP A 243 -3.54 -20.70 0.99
N ARG A 244 -3.90 -20.30 -0.23
CA ARG A 244 -3.07 -20.43 -1.43
C ARG A 244 -3.20 -19.18 -2.26
N MET A 245 -2.11 -18.77 -2.89
CA MET A 245 -2.12 -17.67 -3.85
C MET A 245 -1.71 -18.20 -5.22
N ARG A 246 -2.50 -17.88 -6.24
CA ARG A 246 -2.26 -18.27 -7.62
C ARG A 246 -2.36 -17.04 -8.50
N THR A 247 -1.29 -16.78 -9.24
CA THR A 247 -1.24 -15.73 -10.26
C THR A 247 -2.36 -15.92 -11.28
N SER A 248 -3.03 -14.82 -11.62
CA SER A 248 -4.10 -14.77 -12.63
C SER A 248 -3.70 -13.97 -13.86
N ARG A 249 -2.92 -12.89 -13.71
CA ARG A 249 -2.51 -12.01 -14.81
C ARG A 249 -1.15 -11.36 -14.54
N TRP A 250 -0.29 -11.24 -15.56
CA TRP A 250 0.95 -10.45 -15.46
C TRP A 250 0.69 -8.99 -15.79
N LEU A 251 1.36 -8.08 -15.06
CA LEU A 251 1.29 -6.65 -15.27
C LEU A 251 2.62 -6.12 -15.79
N ASN A 252 2.57 -5.14 -16.69
CA ASN A 252 3.78 -4.45 -17.13
C ASN A 252 4.33 -3.60 -15.98
N PRO A 253 5.59 -3.81 -15.54
CA PRO A 253 6.17 -3.06 -14.41
C PRO A 253 6.32 -1.55 -14.67
N ARG A 254 6.28 -1.10 -15.94
CA ARG A 254 6.27 0.33 -16.32
C ARG A 254 4.87 0.96 -16.32
N ALA A 255 3.82 0.19 -16.06
CA ALA A 255 2.41 0.58 -16.19
C ALA A 255 1.71 0.78 -14.82
N GLN A 256 2.42 1.21 -13.78
CA GLN A 256 1.82 1.34 -12.43
C GLN A 256 0.83 2.51 -12.26
N ASP A 257 0.61 3.35 -13.28
CA ASP A 257 -0.41 4.41 -13.29
C ASP A 257 -1.82 3.94 -13.72
N TYR A 258 -2.05 2.63 -13.82
CA TYR A 258 -3.25 2.01 -14.42
C TYR A 258 -4.50 1.97 -13.53
N ASN A 259 -4.93 3.12 -13.00
CA ASN A 259 -6.33 3.26 -12.57
C ASN A 259 -7.22 4.03 -13.57
N LYS A 260 -6.75 4.41 -14.77
CA LYS A 260 -7.60 5.13 -15.75
C LYS A 260 -7.42 4.87 -17.27
N ALA A 261 -6.48 4.07 -17.77
CA ALA A 261 -6.34 3.90 -19.23
C ALA A 261 -5.92 2.49 -19.66
N GLY A 262 -6.88 1.74 -20.21
CA GLY A 262 -6.74 0.70 -21.26
C GLY A 262 -5.65 -0.37 -21.10
N ASP A 263 -6.06 -1.59 -20.74
CA ASP A 263 -5.26 -2.80 -20.63
C ASP A 263 -4.29 -3.05 -21.80
N GLY A 264 -2.99 -3.16 -21.49
CA GLY A 264 -1.99 -3.76 -22.37
C GLY A 264 -1.45 -5.03 -21.73
N GLU A 265 -1.96 -6.20 -22.12
CA GLU A 265 -1.37 -7.49 -21.75
C GLU A 265 -0.01 -7.66 -22.43
N TYR A 266 1.00 -8.12 -21.68
CA TYR A 266 2.24 -8.62 -22.26
C TYR A 266 2.45 -10.07 -21.82
N ALA A 267 2.72 -10.95 -22.78
CA ALA A 267 3.21 -12.29 -22.51
C ALA A 267 4.70 -12.17 -22.12
N PRO A 268 5.13 -12.61 -20.92
CA PRO A 268 6.56 -12.61 -20.61
C PRO A 268 7.29 -13.52 -21.59
N THR A 269 8.35 -13.00 -22.23
CA THR A 269 9.28 -13.74 -23.10
C THR A 269 10.13 -14.79 -22.35
N LEU A 270 9.89 -14.97 -21.06
CA LEU A 270 10.47 -16.01 -20.23
C LEU A 270 9.34 -16.95 -19.81
N SER A 271 9.46 -18.23 -20.15
CA SER A 271 8.58 -19.32 -19.69
C SER A 271 8.78 -19.58 -18.19
N LEU A 272 8.53 -18.56 -17.37
CA LEU A 272 8.34 -18.72 -15.94
C LEU A 272 7.11 -19.60 -15.78
N GLN A 273 7.26 -20.73 -15.05
CA GLN A 273 6.23 -21.74 -14.81
C GLN A 273 4.89 -21.07 -14.48
N TRP A 274 4.03 -20.95 -15.48
CA TRP A 274 2.75 -20.27 -15.34
C TRP A 274 1.65 -21.30 -15.16
N PRO A 275 0.72 -21.09 -14.21
CA PRO A 275 0.70 -20.02 -13.21
C PRO A 275 1.68 -20.27 -12.06
N LEU A 276 2.28 -19.20 -11.53
CA LEU A 276 3.00 -19.27 -10.27
C LEU A 276 2.02 -19.54 -9.13
N ASN A 277 2.35 -20.52 -8.30
CA ASN A 277 1.63 -20.88 -7.10
C ASN A 277 2.50 -20.58 -5.89
N PHE A 278 2.00 -19.73 -5.00
CA PHE A 278 2.67 -19.42 -3.74
C PHE A 278 1.96 -20.18 -2.62
N LYS A 279 2.74 -20.94 -1.84
CA LYS A 279 2.31 -21.47 -0.56
C LYS A 279 2.63 -20.46 0.54
N PRO A 280 1.81 -20.36 1.60
CA PRO A 280 2.14 -19.55 2.75
C PRO A 280 3.51 -19.96 3.31
N VAL A 281 4.32 -18.99 3.73
CA VAL A 281 5.54 -19.24 4.50
C VAL A 281 5.11 -19.70 5.87
N THR A 282 5.45 -20.94 6.24
CA THR A 282 5.28 -21.45 7.60
C THR A 282 6.41 -20.89 8.46
N ASN A 283 6.04 -20.26 9.59
CA ASN A 283 6.98 -20.04 10.68
C ASN A 283 7.22 -21.35 11.44
#